data_AF-A0A382XM48-F1
#
_entry.id   AF-A0A382XM48-F1
#
_cell.length_a   1.000
_cell.length_b   1.000
_cell.length_c   1.000
_cell.angle_alpha   90.00
_cell.angle_beta   90.00
_cell.angle_gamma   90.00
#
_symmetry.space_group_name_H-M   'P 1'
#
loop_
_entity.id
_entity.type
_entity.pdbx_description
1 polymer ?
#
loop_
_entity_poly.entity_id
_entity_poly.type
_entity_poly.pdbx_seq_one_letter_code
_entity_poly.pdbx_strand_id
1 'polypeptide(L)' 'MRNYSQVFAVGDIHGCKELLNVIHNKIIEASKNKEGEKLLIYLGDYIDRGSDIKGTIQTLIDFQPMNFTIVFLLGN' A
#
# COMPACT_ATOMS: atom_id res chain seq x y z
N MET A 1 -10.83 -0.93 21.25
CA MET A 1 -10.68 -0.56 19.83
C MET A 1 -9.20 -0.42 19.54
N ARG A 2 -8.68 -0.96 18.43
CA ARG A 2 -7.31 -0.62 17.99
C ARG A 2 -7.29 0.86 17.65
N ASN A 3 -6.28 1.58 18.13
CA ASN A 3 -6.12 3.01 17.89
C ASN A 3 -4.91 3.19 16.97
N TYR A 4 -5.15 3.66 15.75
CA TYR A 4 -4.09 3.88 14.76
C TYR A 4 -3.66 5.34 14.79
N SER A 5 -2.36 5.59 14.80
CA SER A 5 -1.83 6.97 14.75
C SER A 5 -1.98 7.58 13.36
N GLN A 6 -2.00 6.75 12.33
CA GLN A 6 -2.26 7.13 10.94
C GLN A 6 -2.97 6.01 10.18
N VAL A 7 -3.82 6.41 9.22
CA VAL A 7 -4.48 5.50 8.28
C VAL A 7 -4.20 5.99 6.87
N PHE A 8 -3.77 5.07 6.01
CA PHE A 8 -3.52 5.30 4.59
C PHE A 8 -4.44 4.38 3.78
N ALA A 9 -5.04 4.93 2.72
CA ALA A 9 -5.83 4.17 1.76
C ALA A 9 -5.23 4.36 0.36
N VAL A 10 -4.98 3.27 -0.33
CA VAL A 10 -4.45 3.23 -1.70
C VAL A 10 -5.53 2.67 -2.60
N GLY A 11 -5.95 3.46 -3.59
CA GLY A 11 -6.92 3.05 -4.61
C GLY A 11 -6.31 2.13 -5.66
N ASP A 12 -6.99 2.05 -6.80
CA ASP A 12 -6.70 1.11 -7.88
C ASP A 12 -5.27 1.26 -8.41
N ILE A 13 -4.59 0.13 -8.61
CA ILE A 13 -3.18 0.08 -9.01
C ILE A 13 -3.07 -0.34 -10.48
N HIS A 14 -3.93 -1.26 -10.92
CA HIS A 14 -3.98 -1.78 -12.28
C HIS A 14 -2.62 -2.16 -12.88
N GLY A 15 -1.72 -2.77 -12.09
CA GLY A 15 -0.40 -3.19 -12.56
C GLY A 15 0.62 -2.05 -12.80
N CYS A 16 0.40 -0.86 -12.23
CA CYS A 16 1.32 0.28 -12.34
C CYS A 16 2.40 0.29 -11.24
N LYS A 17 3.37 -0.64 -11.34
CA LYS A 17 4.49 -0.78 -10.39
C LYS A 17 5.21 0.53 -10.06
N GLU A 18 5.54 1.34 -11.07
CA GLU A 18 6.30 2.58 -10.85
C GLU A 18 5.53 3.60 -10.00
N LEU A 19 4.23 3.76 -10.25
CA LEU A 19 3.37 4.62 -9.42
C LEU A 19 3.19 4.04 -8.01
N LEU A 20 3.11 2.71 -7.89
CA LEU A 20 3.06 2.04 -6.59
C LEU A 20 4.31 2.33 -5.75
N ASN A 21 5.51 2.25 -6.34
CA ASN A 21 6.76 2.60 -5.65
C ASN A 21 6.76 4.06 -5.17
N VAL A 22 6.25 4.99 -5.99
CA VAL A 22 6.12 6.41 -5.59
C VAL A 22 5.15 6.56 -4.41
N ILE A 23 4.03 5.85 -4.41
CA ILE A 23 3.05 5.86 -3.31
C ILE A 23 3.68 5.30 -2.03
N HIS A 24 4.37 4.16 -2.11
CA HIS A 24 5.10 3.56 -0.99
C HIS A 24 6.07 4.55 -0.36
N ASN A 25 6.90 5.21 -1.18
CA ASN A 25 7.84 6.23 -0.69
C ASN A 25 7.11 7.37 0.02
N LYS A 26 6.02 7.88 -0.55
CA LYS A 26 5.21 8.95 0.08
C LYS A 26 4.63 8.53 1.43
N ILE A 27 4.16 7.29 1.55
CA ILE A 27 3.64 6.73 2.80
C ILE A 27 4.75 6.68 3.85
N ILE A 28 5.94 6.18 3.48
CA ILE A 28 7.10 6.13 4.39
C ILE A 28 7.45 7.54 4.87
N GLU A 29 7.64 8.49 3.95
CA GLU A 29 7.97 9.88 4.28
C GLU A 29 6.93 10.52 5.22
N ALA A 30 5.64 10.35 4.92
CA ALA A 30 4.55 10.86 5.76
C ALA A 30 4.47 10.19 7.14
N SER A 31 5.06 9.01 7.30
CA SER A 31 5.03 8.21 8.52
C SER A 31 6.26 8.36 9.42
N LYS A 32 7.36 8.94 8.90
CA LYS A 32 8.67 9.01 9.58
C LYS A 32 8.63 9.58 11.00
N ASN A 33 7.82 10.61 11.22
CA ASN A 33 7.77 11.34 12.51
C ASN A 33 6.52 10.99 13.34
N LYS A 34 5.89 9.85 13.06
CA LYS A 34 4.66 9.42 13.73
C LYS A 34 4.89 8.08 14.41
N GLU A 35 4.80 8.09 15.72
CA GLU A 35 4.88 6.89 16.56
C GLU A 35 3.53 6.16 16.61
N GLY A 36 3.54 4.90 17.04
CA GLY A 36 2.35 4.05 17.17
C GLY A 36 2.03 3.19 15.95
N GLU A 37 1.00 2.34 16.10
CA GLU A 37 0.50 1.46 15.04
C GLU A 37 -0.15 2.28 13.92
N LYS A 38 0.14 1.91 12.68
CA LYS A 38 -0.40 2.52 11.47
C LYS A 38 -1.20 1.49 10.69
N LEU A 39 -2.18 1.95 9.94
CA LEU A 39 -2.99 1.11 9.07
C LEU A 39 -2.79 1.52 7.61
N LEU A 40 -2.46 0.56 6.75
CA LEU A 40 -2.44 0.72 5.30
C LEU A 40 -3.46 -0.20 4.68
N ILE A 41 -4.40 0.37 3.92
CA ILE A 41 -5.48 -0.35 3.26
C ILE A 41 -5.28 -0.19 1.75
N TYR A 42 -5.20 -1.30 1.04
CA TYR A 42 -5.32 -1.29 -0.41
C TYR A 42 -6.74 -1.69 -0.82
N LEU A 43 -7.39 -0.85 -1.62
CA LEU A 43 -8.83 -0.93 -1.88
C LEU A 43 -9.25 -1.96 -2.93
N GLY A 44 -8.31 -2.54 -3.69
CA GLY A 44 -8.59 -3.55 -4.69
C GLY A 44 -7.94 -3.20 -6.04
N ASP A 45 -8.44 -3.83 -7.11
CA ASP A 45 -8.08 -3.58 -8.50
C ASP A 45 -6.55 -3.48 -8.73
N TYR A 46 -5.86 -4.49 -8.21
CA TYR A 46 -4.40 -4.62 -8.30
C TYR A 46 -3.92 -4.90 -9.72
N ILE A 47 -4.77 -5.58 -10.49
CA ILE A 47 -4.48 -6.15 -11.81
C ILE A 47 -5.62 -5.75 -12.76
N ASP A 48 -5.31 -5.53 -14.04
CA ASP A 48 -6.27 -5.63 -15.16
C ASP A 48 -5.70 -5.09 -16.48
N ARG A 49 -4.77 -4.12 -16.44
CA ARG A 49 -4.31 -3.41 -17.66
C ARG A 49 -2.85 -2.98 -17.69
N GLY A 50 -2.10 -3.18 -16.60
CA GLY A 50 -0.73 -2.71 -16.49
C GLY A 50 0.28 -3.54 -17.26
N SER A 51 1.39 -2.91 -17.64
CA SER A 51 2.49 -3.55 -18.36
C SER A 51 3.33 -4.49 -17.48
N ASP A 52 3.26 -4.36 -16.15
CA ASP A 52 4.03 -5.19 -15.20
C ASP A 52 3.19 -5.65 -14.00
N ILE A 53 2.24 -6.55 -14.26
CA ILE A 53 1.38 -7.15 -13.22
C ILE A 53 2.23 -7.92 -12.19
N LYS A 54 3.17 -8.75 -12.65
CA LYS A 54 4.01 -9.57 -11.77
C LYS A 54 4.85 -8.70 -10.84
N GLY A 55 5.51 -7.67 -11.39
CA GLY A 55 6.28 -6.72 -10.59
C GLY A 55 5.42 -5.94 -9.62
N THR A 56 4.20 -5.57 -10.01
CA THR A 56 3.25 -4.88 -9.11
C THR A 56 2.87 -5.75 -7.91
N ILE A 57 2.49 -7.02 -8.15
CA ILE A 57 2.13 -7.95 -7.06
C ILE A 57 3.35 -8.21 -6.16
N GLN A 58 4.53 -8.39 -6.74
CA GLN A 58 5.75 -8.59 -5.96
C GLN A 58 6.04 -7.35 -5.08
N THR A 59 5.93 -6.15 -5.64
CA THR A 59 6.07 -4.89 -4.89
C THR A 59 5.04 -4.78 -3.75
N LEU A 60 3.81 -5.23 -3.92
CA LEU A 60 2.81 -5.25 -2.84
C LEU A 60 3.18 -6.22 -1.71
N ILE A 61 3.67 -7.40 -2.07
CA ILE A 61 4.08 -8.44 -1.11
C ILE A 61 5.30 -7.98 -0.31
N ASP A 62 6.30 -7.45 -1.00
CA ASP A 62 7.59 -7.06 -0.41
C ASP A 62 7.49 -5.80 0.46
N PHE A 63 6.46 -4.98 0.26
CA PHE A 63 6.26 -3.77 1.04
C PHE A 63 5.70 -4.07 2.43
N GLN A 64 6.61 -4.31 3.39
CA GLN A 64 6.31 -4.60 4.80
C GLN A 64 6.96 -3.56 5.73
N PRO A 65 6.51 -2.29 5.72
CA PRO A 65 7.08 -1.27 6.61
C PRO A 65 6.79 -1.54 8.08
N MET A 66 7.73 -1.14 8.93
CA MET A 66 7.63 -1.31 10.38
C MET A 66 6.41 -0.56 10.96
N ASN A 67 5.72 -1.21 11.89
CA ASN A 67 4.54 -0.67 12.60
C ASN A 67 3.32 -0.41 11.70
N PHE A 68 3.22 -1.08 10.54
CA PHE A 68 2.01 -1.08 9.72
C PHE A 68 1.25 -2.40 9.86
N THR A 69 -0.04 -2.29 10.16
CA THR A 69 -1.02 -3.30 9.79
C THR A 69 -1.40 -3.06 8.33
N ILE A 70 -1.29 -4.08 7.48
CA ILE A 70 -1.62 -3.97 6.05
C ILE A 70 -2.85 -4.82 5.76
N VAL A 71 -3.82 -4.24 5.07
CA VAL A 71 -5.07 -4.89 4.65
C VAL A 71 -5.20 -4.79 3.13
N PHE A 72 -5.50 -5.91 2.50
CA PHE A 72 -5.76 -6.01 1.07
C PHE A 72 -7.23 -6.37 0.87
N LEU A 73 -8.02 -5.47 0.28
CA LEU A 73 -9.39 -5.73 -0.09
C LEU A 73 -9.46 -6.40 -1.47
N LEU A 74 -10.45 -7.26 -1.67
CA LEU A 74 -10.70 -7.83 -2.99
C LEU A 74 -11.32 -6.75 -3.89
N GLY A 75 -10.80 -6.63 -5.12
CA GLY A 75 -11.39 -5.81 -6.18
C GLY A 75 -12.69 -6.40 -6.73
N ASN A 76 -13.18 -5.84 -7.83
CA ASN A 76 -14.44 -6.26 -8.46
C ASN A 76 -14.36 -7.61 -9.19
#